data_AF-T0XYR7-F1
#
_entry.id   AF-T0XYR7-F1
#
_cell.length_a   1.000
_cell.length_b   1.000
_cell.length_c   1.000
_cell.angle_alpha   90.00
_cell.angle_beta   90.00
_cell.angle_gamma   90.00
#
_symmetry.space_group_name_H-M   'P 1'
#
loop_
_entity.id
_entity.type
_entity.pdbx_description
1 polymer ?
#
loop_
_entity_poly.entity_id
_entity_poly.type
_entity_poly.pdbx_seq_one_letter_code
_entity_poly.pdbx_strand_id
1 'polypeptide(L)'
;MEASIPHGVLNFITGSGSSIGDLLVSHRKVSLVTMTGSTEVGQHIMEKASCNMSKLILELGGKAPFMVWRDADLHRTLDALMVAKYSNAGQSCIAAERLYVHNDVYDKFMGMFKEASGKVTVGNPEQSRMGPLINNKAV
;
A
#
# COMPACT_ATOMS: atom_id res chain seq x y z
N MET A 1 -24.85 -8.06 -17.41
CA MET A 1 -26.04 -7.23 -17.09
C MET A 1 -25.56 -6.19 -16.10
N GLU A 2 -25.75 -4.91 -16.39
CA GLU A 2 -25.35 -3.84 -15.47
C GLU A 2 -26.42 -3.69 -14.37
N ALA A 3 -26.00 -3.40 -13.14
CA ALA A 3 -26.94 -3.13 -12.05
C ALA A 3 -27.63 -1.77 -12.29
N SER A 4 -28.96 -1.70 -12.15
CA SER A 4 -29.71 -0.46 -12.36
C SER A 4 -29.55 0.50 -11.18
N ILE A 5 -28.56 1.40 -11.25
CA ILE A 5 -28.31 2.45 -10.25
C ILE A 5 -29.07 3.72 -10.65
N PRO A 6 -29.88 4.33 -9.76
CA PRO A 6 -30.58 5.58 -10.06
C PRO A 6 -29.62 6.74 -10.39
N HIS A 7 -30.08 7.66 -11.26
CA HIS A 7 -29.29 8.83 -11.67
C HIS A 7 -28.84 9.67 -10.47
N GLY A 8 -27.54 10.01 -10.43
CA GLY A 8 -26.94 10.84 -9.39
C GLY A 8 -26.50 10.12 -8.11
N VAL A 9 -26.83 8.84 -7.94
CA VAL A 9 -26.38 8.04 -6.78
C VAL A 9 -24.89 7.71 -6.85
N LEU A 10 -24.41 7.34 -8.03
CA LEU A 10 -23.00 7.10 -8.32
C LEU A 10 -22.54 8.07 -9.40
N ASN A 11 -21.49 8.83 -9.10
CA ASN A 11 -20.88 9.76 -10.04
C ASN A 11 -19.39 9.40 -10.12
N PHE A 12 -18.83 9.29 -11.33
CA PHE A 12 -17.43 8.98 -11.56
C PHE A 12 -16.72 10.20 -12.15
N ILE A 13 -15.68 10.67 -11.47
CA ILE A 13 -14.94 11.87 -11.84
C ILE A 13 -13.45 11.51 -11.94
N THR A 14 -12.82 11.94 -13.03
CA THR A 14 -11.37 11.80 -13.25
C THR A 14 -10.72 13.16 -13.34
N GLY A 15 -9.46 13.24 -12.89
CA GLY A 15 -8.69 14.47 -12.88
C GLY A 15 -7.54 14.38 -11.89
N SER A 16 -6.59 15.31 -11.96
CA SER A 16 -5.50 15.39 -11.00
C SER A 16 -6.02 15.91 -9.66
N GLY A 17 -5.55 15.30 -8.56
CA GLY A 17 -5.85 15.78 -7.21
C GLY A 17 -5.47 17.25 -7.01
N SER A 18 -4.39 17.71 -7.65
CA SER A 18 -3.95 19.12 -7.60
C SER A 18 -4.93 20.11 -8.22
N SER A 19 -5.81 19.66 -9.13
CA SER A 19 -6.75 20.54 -9.83
C SER A 19 -8.16 20.48 -9.25
N ILE A 20 -8.61 19.32 -8.78
CA ILE A 20 -10.01 19.13 -8.32
C ILE A 20 -10.13 18.64 -6.88
N GLY A 21 -9.06 18.14 -6.26
CA GLY A 21 -9.09 17.47 -4.96
C GLY A 21 -9.58 18.38 -3.83
N ASP A 22 -9.04 19.59 -3.71
CA ASP A 22 -9.44 20.57 -2.69
C ASP A 22 -10.93 20.87 -2.72
N LEU A 23 -11.49 21.06 -3.92
CA LEU A 23 -12.92 21.29 -4.08
C LEU A 23 -13.72 20.08 -3.62
N LEU A 24 -13.32 18.86 -4.01
CA LEU A 24 -14.03 17.64 -3.64
C LEU A 24 -14.08 17.41 -2.13
N VAL A 25 -13.02 17.73 -1.39
CA VAL A 25 -12.96 17.44 0.05
C VAL A 25 -13.49 18.59 0.93
N SER A 26 -13.46 19.83 0.44
CA SER A 26 -13.91 21.02 1.21
C SER A 26 -15.34 21.47 0.87
N HIS A 27 -15.96 20.91 -0.16
CA HIS A 27 -17.30 21.33 -0.58
C HIS A 27 -18.33 21.16 0.54
N ARG A 28 -19.15 22.18 0.82
CA ARG A 28 -20.09 22.21 1.96
C ARG A 28 -21.15 21.11 1.96
N LYS A 29 -21.44 20.49 0.80
CA LYS A 29 -22.40 19.38 0.67
C LYS A 29 -21.80 17.99 0.87
N VAL A 30 -20.49 17.89 1.07
CA VAL A 30 -19.83 16.61 1.36
C VAL A 30 -19.93 16.33 2.85
N SER A 31 -20.39 15.13 3.20
CA SER A 31 -20.57 14.71 4.60
C SER A 31 -19.50 13.72 5.06
N LEU A 32 -18.85 13.02 4.11
CA LEU A 32 -17.82 12.03 4.38
C LEU A 32 -16.80 12.01 3.24
N VAL A 33 -15.53 11.89 3.61
CA VAL A 33 -14.42 11.63 2.68
C VAL A 33 -13.74 10.32 3.09
N THR A 34 -13.68 9.38 2.15
CA THR A 34 -12.92 8.14 2.28
C THR A 34 -11.76 8.16 1.29
N MET A 35 -10.54 7.96 1.78
CA MET A 35 -9.34 8.04 0.96
C MET A 35 -8.27 7.07 1.44
N THR A 36 -7.60 6.41 0.49
CA THR A 36 -6.36 5.66 0.71
C THR A 36 -5.26 6.26 -0.14
N GLY A 37 -4.09 6.52 0.46
CA GLY A 37 -3.02 7.25 -0.23
C GLY A 37 -1.81 7.52 0.65
N SER A 38 -1.08 8.60 0.36
CA SER A 38 0.09 9.00 1.15
C SER A 38 -0.31 9.84 2.38
N THR A 39 0.54 9.79 3.42
CA THR A 39 0.38 10.58 4.64
C THR A 39 0.21 12.08 4.37
N GLU A 40 1.03 12.64 3.48
CA GLU A 40 0.98 14.06 3.13
C GLU A 40 -0.37 14.46 2.55
N VAL A 41 -0.91 13.68 1.60
CA VAL A 41 -2.22 13.97 1.00
C VAL A 41 -3.33 13.76 2.03
N GLY A 42 -3.24 12.75 2.89
CA GLY A 42 -4.20 12.54 3.98
C GLY A 42 -4.27 13.70 4.96
N GLN A 43 -3.12 14.25 5.36
CA GLN A 43 -3.04 15.44 6.22
C GLN A 43 -3.65 16.65 5.53
N HIS A 44 -3.32 16.89 4.26
CA HIS A 44 -3.89 17.97 3.47
C HIS A 44 -5.42 17.86 3.34
N ILE A 45 -5.95 16.66 3.10
CA ILE A 45 -7.39 16.41 3.08
C ILE A 45 -8.03 16.74 4.44
N MET A 46 -7.41 16.32 5.54
CA MET A 46 -7.91 16.60 6.89
C MET A 46 -7.99 18.10 7.18
N GLU A 47 -6.98 18.88 6.77
CA GLU A 47 -7.00 20.33 6.88
C GLU A 47 -8.15 20.96 6.10
N LYS A 48 -8.35 20.55 4.83
CA LYS A 48 -9.39 21.09 3.96
C LYS A 48 -10.81 20.70 4.38
N ALA A 49 -10.97 19.52 4.97
CA ALA A 49 -12.25 19.03 5.49
C ALA A 49 -12.71 19.79 6.75
N SER A 50 -11.83 20.54 7.41
CA SER A 50 -12.22 21.39 8.56
C SER A 50 -13.29 22.44 8.18
N CYS A 51 -13.34 22.86 6.91
CA CYS A 51 -14.32 23.83 6.39
C CYS A 51 -15.78 23.33 6.40
N ASN A 52 -15.98 22.00 6.40
CA ASN A 52 -17.32 21.38 6.30
C ASN A 52 -17.56 20.29 7.36
N MET A 53 -16.57 20.00 8.22
CA MET A 53 -16.65 18.96 9.25
C MET A 53 -17.01 17.58 8.70
N SER A 54 -16.57 17.26 7.49
CA SER A 54 -16.76 15.94 6.90
C SER A 54 -16.18 14.85 7.80
N LYS A 55 -16.90 13.73 7.94
CA LYS A 55 -16.33 12.52 8.53
C LYS A 55 -15.16 12.05 7.65
N LEU A 56 -14.05 11.69 8.27
CA LEU A 56 -12.88 11.19 7.56
C LEU A 56 -12.67 9.68 7.82
N ILE A 57 -12.35 8.95 6.75
CA ILE A 57 -11.80 7.59 6.78
C ILE A 57 -10.53 7.63 5.93
N LEU A 58 -9.36 7.60 6.58
CA LEU A 58 -8.06 7.81 5.94
C LEU A 58 -7.14 6.62 6.23
N GLU A 59 -6.63 6.01 5.16
CA GLU A 59 -5.66 4.91 5.22
C GLU A 59 -4.37 5.33 4.50
N LEU A 60 -3.28 5.53 5.25
CA LEU A 60 -2.15 6.36 4.83
C LEU A 60 -0.82 5.59 4.71
N GLY A 61 -0.90 4.27 4.49
CA GLY A 61 0.25 3.39 4.44
C GLY A 61 0.83 3.06 5.82
N GLY A 62 2.09 2.62 5.85
CA GLY A 62 2.74 2.20 7.08
C GLY A 62 4.20 1.83 6.90
N LYS A 63 4.81 1.34 7.98
CA LYS A 63 6.19 0.84 8.00
C LYS A 63 6.24 -0.50 8.72
N ALA A 64 5.51 -1.50 8.21
CA ALA A 64 5.23 -2.73 8.95
C ALA A 64 6.52 -3.47 9.35
N PRO A 65 6.71 -3.79 10.64
CA PRO A 65 7.80 -4.64 11.08
C PRO A 65 7.46 -6.11 10.82
N PHE A 66 8.42 -6.84 10.26
CA PHE A 66 8.39 -8.28 10.12
C PHE A 66 9.38 -8.87 11.12
N MET A 67 8.87 -9.61 12.11
CA MET A 67 9.65 -10.09 13.26
C MET A 67 9.81 -11.60 13.20
N VAL A 68 11.05 -12.09 13.27
CA VAL A 68 11.40 -13.51 13.24
C VAL A 68 12.06 -13.89 14.56
N TRP A 69 11.33 -14.66 15.37
CA TRP A 69 11.84 -15.15 16.65
C TRP A 69 12.69 -16.42 16.49
N ARG A 70 13.48 -16.77 17.51
CA ARG A 70 14.46 -17.87 17.46
C ARG A 70 13.86 -19.26 17.21
N ASP A 71 12.60 -19.46 17.55
CA ASP A 71 11.87 -20.72 17.42
C ASP A 71 10.86 -20.71 16.25
N ALA A 72 10.92 -19.67 15.40
CA ALA A 72 10.08 -19.59 14.22
C ALA A 72 10.40 -20.70 13.21
N ASP A 73 9.37 -21.20 12.52
CA ASP A 73 9.55 -22.05 11.33
C ASP A 73 10.14 -21.21 10.19
N LEU A 74 11.46 -21.28 10.03
CA LEU A 74 12.19 -20.43 9.10
C LEU A 74 11.75 -20.58 7.63
N HIS A 75 11.25 -21.75 7.22
CA HIS A 75 10.76 -21.94 5.85
C HIS A 75 9.42 -21.24 5.64
N ARG A 76 8.46 -21.46 6.54
CA ARG A 76 7.16 -20.76 6.47
C ARG A 76 7.31 -19.25 6.64
N THR A 77 8.20 -18.84 7.53
CA THR A 77 8.51 -17.43 7.75
C THR A 77 9.15 -16.80 6.52
N LEU A 78 10.04 -17.49 5.82
CA LEU A 78 10.62 -17.02 4.57
C LEU A 78 9.54 -16.87 3.49
N ASP A 79 8.68 -17.86 3.30
CA ASP A 79 7.60 -17.80 2.31
C ASP A 79 6.68 -16.60 2.55
N ALA A 80 6.29 -16.37 3.81
CA ALA A 80 5.50 -15.21 4.21
C ALA A 80 6.23 -13.89 3.95
N LEU A 81 7.54 -13.82 4.24
CA LEU A 81 8.35 -12.62 3.98
C LEU A 81 8.47 -12.34 2.48
N MET A 82 8.66 -13.37 1.65
CA MET A 82 8.76 -13.21 0.19
C MET A 82 7.48 -12.58 -0.40
N VAL A 83 6.32 -13.04 0.06
CA VAL A 83 5.03 -12.43 -0.32
C VAL A 83 4.94 -11.00 0.23
N ALA A 84 5.17 -10.82 1.54
CA ALA A 84 5.03 -9.52 2.19
C ALA A 84 5.95 -8.44 1.63
N LYS A 85 7.13 -8.80 1.10
CA LYS A 85 8.07 -7.83 0.53
C LYS A 85 7.90 -7.60 -0.98
N TYR A 86 7.68 -8.66 -1.75
CA TYR A 86 7.79 -8.58 -3.22
C TYR A 86 6.44 -8.54 -3.94
N SER A 87 5.33 -8.84 -3.27
CA SER A 87 4.00 -8.62 -3.85
C SER A 87 3.82 -7.14 -4.22
N ASN A 88 3.30 -6.91 -5.43
CA ASN A 88 3.15 -5.58 -6.04
C ASN A 88 4.45 -4.75 -6.06
N ALA A 89 5.61 -5.41 -6.14
CA ALA A 89 6.93 -4.78 -6.02
C ALA A 89 7.11 -3.97 -4.72
N GLY A 90 6.46 -4.40 -3.63
CA GLY A 90 6.48 -3.71 -2.34
C GLY A 90 5.59 -2.46 -2.28
N GLN A 91 4.87 -2.10 -3.34
CA GLN A 91 3.93 -0.97 -3.37
C GLN A 91 2.61 -1.37 -2.67
N SER A 92 2.70 -1.65 -1.38
CA SER A 92 1.59 -2.08 -0.53
C SER A 92 1.64 -1.36 0.81
N CYS A 93 0.47 -0.98 1.32
CA CYS A 93 0.35 -0.30 2.62
C CYS A 93 0.82 -1.17 3.80
N ILE A 94 0.86 -2.49 3.60
CA ILE A 94 1.22 -3.49 4.63
C ILE A 94 2.51 -4.25 4.29
N ALA A 95 3.31 -3.74 3.34
CA ALA A 95 4.54 -4.40 2.93
C ALA A 95 5.50 -4.57 4.12
N ALA A 96 6.30 -5.64 4.09
CA ALA A 96 7.40 -5.83 5.04
C ALA A 96 8.47 -4.74 4.82
N GLU A 97 8.44 -3.71 5.64
CA GLU A 97 9.30 -2.53 5.48
C GLU A 97 10.53 -2.54 6.39
N ARG A 98 10.48 -3.33 7.46
CA ARG A 98 11.56 -3.52 8.42
C ARG A 98 11.61 -4.98 8.82
N LEU A 99 12.77 -5.62 8.69
CA LEU A 99 12.96 -7.01 9.08
C LEU A 99 13.80 -7.06 10.35
N TYR A 100 13.26 -7.67 11.41
CA TYR A 100 13.94 -7.92 12.67
C TYR A 100 14.05 -9.42 12.89
N VAL A 101 15.26 -9.94 13.03
CA VAL A 101 15.52 -11.37 13.17
C VAL A 101 16.33 -11.59 14.44
N HIS A 102 15.92 -12.58 15.24
CA HIS A 102 16.66 -12.94 16.45
C HIS A 102 18.07 -13.42 16.10
N ASN A 103 19.07 -13.00 16.89
CA ASN A 103 20.50 -13.26 16.65
C ASN A 103 20.79 -14.76 16.39
N ASP A 104 20.24 -15.67 17.20
CA ASP A 104 20.41 -17.14 17.07
C ASP A 104 20.09 -17.70 15.67
N VAL A 105 19.22 -17.05 14.90
CA VAL A 105 18.78 -17.52 13.57
C VAL A 105 19.09 -16.53 12.45
N TYR A 106 19.73 -15.40 12.76
CA TYR A 106 19.96 -14.29 11.83
C TYR A 106 20.72 -14.73 10.58
N ASP A 107 21.91 -15.29 10.73
CA ASP A 107 22.78 -15.63 9.59
C ASP A 107 22.13 -16.66 8.67
N LYS A 108 21.50 -17.67 9.27
CA LYS A 108 20.78 -18.72 8.54
C LYS A 108 19.60 -18.12 7.77
N PHE A 109 18.75 -17.34 8.43
CA PHE A 109 17.56 -16.75 7.81
C PHE A 109 17.93 -15.76 6.69
N MET A 110 18.95 -14.91 6.91
CA MET A 110 19.41 -13.96 5.92
C MET A 110 20.05 -14.64 4.70
N GLY A 111 20.75 -15.77 4.89
CA GLY A 111 21.24 -16.59 3.80
C GLY A 111 20.11 -17.15 2.94
N MET A 112 19.10 -17.74 3.58
CA MET A 112 17.89 -18.25 2.90
C MET A 112 17.13 -17.14 2.16
N PHE A 113 16.97 -15.98 2.81
CA PHE A 113 16.31 -14.82 2.21
C PHE A 113 17.05 -14.30 0.98
N LYS A 114 18.37 -14.09 1.08
CA LYS A 114 19.19 -13.66 -0.06
C LYS A 114 19.07 -14.61 -1.25
N GLU A 115 19.13 -15.92 -1.01
CA GLU A 115 18.98 -16.92 -2.07
C GLU A 115 17.59 -16.85 -2.72
N ALA A 116 16.53 -16.78 -1.92
CA ALA A 116 15.16 -16.68 -2.42
C ALA A 116 14.93 -15.38 -3.21
N SER A 117 15.41 -14.24 -2.72
CA SER A 117 15.35 -12.95 -3.41
C SER A 117 16.07 -12.97 -4.75
N GLY A 118 17.22 -13.64 -4.84
CA GLY A 118 17.97 -13.78 -6.09
C GLY A 118 17.24 -14.59 -7.17
N LYS A 119 16.21 -15.35 -6.80
CA LYS A 119 15.37 -16.15 -7.72
C LYS A 119 14.08 -15.44 -8.14
N VAL A 120 13.82 -14.21 -7.65
CA VAL A 120 12.62 -13.46 -8.04
C VAL A 120 12.76 -12.99 -9.48
N THR A 121 11.88 -13.48 -10.35
CA THR A 121 11.82 -13.06 -11.75
C THR A 121 11.06 -11.75 -11.89
N VAL A 122 11.64 -10.80 -12.60
CA VAL A 122 11.07 -9.47 -12.88
C VAL A 122 10.82 -9.33 -14.38
N GLY A 123 9.65 -8.85 -14.79
CA GLY A 123 9.37 -8.67 -16.21
C GLY A 123 7.88 -8.68 -16.56
N ASN A 124 7.54 -9.34 -17.67
CA ASN A 124 6.18 -9.40 -18.18
C ASN A 124 5.23 -10.10 -17.18
N PRO A 125 4.00 -9.61 -16.99
CA PRO A 125 3.03 -10.20 -16.05
C PRO A 125 2.80 -11.71 -16.19
N GLU A 126 2.89 -12.27 -17.39
CA GLU A 126 2.64 -13.72 -17.62
C GLU A 126 3.81 -14.62 -17.20
N GLN A 127 5.01 -14.06 -17.04
CA GLN A 127 6.26 -14.81 -16.90
C GLN A 127 7.05 -14.46 -15.63
N SER A 128 6.66 -13.40 -14.93
CA SER A 128 7.40 -12.85 -13.79
C SER A 128 6.65 -13.00 -12.47
N ARG A 129 7.40 -13.01 -11.37
CA ARG A 129 6.85 -13.00 -10.01
C ARG A 129 6.72 -11.60 -9.42
N MET A 130 7.40 -10.61 -10.01
CA MET A 130 7.34 -9.22 -9.57
C MET A 130 7.27 -8.28 -10.79
N GLY A 131 6.29 -7.38 -10.77
CA GLY A 131 6.11 -6.35 -11.81
C GLY A 131 6.98 -5.10 -11.57
N PRO A 132 6.84 -4.07 -12.42
CA PRO A 132 7.53 -2.80 -12.25
C PRO A 132 6.87 -1.93 -11.16
N LEU A 133 7.55 -0.84 -10.80
CA LEU A 133 6.92 0.28 -10.10
C LEU A 133 5.92 1.00 -11.02
N ILE A 134 4.96 1.71 -10.42
CA ILE A 134 3.83 2.28 -11.16
C ILE A 134 4.20 3.43 -12.11
N ASN A 135 5.24 4.21 -11.81
CA ASN A 135 5.73 5.31 -12.66
C ASN A 135 7.15 5.75 -12.27
N ASN A 136 7.76 6.64 -13.07
CA ASN A 136 9.12 7.13 -12.87
C ASN A 136 9.34 7.95 -11.58
N LYS A 137 8.29 8.53 -10.99
CA LYS A 137 8.40 9.29 -9.73
C LYS A 137 8.41 8.38 -8.50
N ALA A 138 8.13 7.09 -8.66
CA ALA A 138 8.15 6.11 -7.59
C ALA A 138 9.55 5.51 -7.31
N VAL A 139 10.55 5.85 -8.12
CA VAL A 139 11.95 5.41 -8.02
C VAL A 139 12.69 6.26 -6.99
#